data_AF-K1QXR9-F1
#
_entry.id   AF-K1QXR9-F1
#
_cell.length_a   1.000
_cell.length_b   1.000
_cell.length_c   1.000
_cell.angle_alpha   90.00
_cell.angle_beta   90.00
_cell.angle_gamma   90.00
#
_symmetry.space_group_name_H-M   'P 1'
#
loop_
_entity.id
_entity.type
_entity.pdbx_description
1 polymer ?
#
loop_
_entity_poly.entity_id
_entity_poly.type
_entity_poly.pdbx_seq_one_letter_code
_entity_poly.pdbx_strand_id
1 'polypeptide(L)'
;MNVSASQTHKDVTDDRYRDLRRPRKVRFYVNGDRYFKGKKLYITPHRYFNFNDLLNDLTGKLPSNLSLPYGVRQIFTPVSGRRVTEIEDLSDGENYVCAGFEGFKTIKYGKAELEPWSVGM
;
A
#
# COMPACT_ATOMS: atom_id res chain seq x y z
N MET A 1 -40.10 28.95 -8.11
CA MET A 1 -39.01 28.44 -7.26
C MET A 1 -39.35 27.01 -6.88
N ASN A 2 -38.44 26.07 -7.18
CA ASN A 2 -38.13 24.82 -6.46
C ASN A 2 -37.58 23.79 -7.46
N VAL A 3 -36.26 23.78 -7.58
CA VAL A 3 -35.51 22.70 -8.23
C VAL A 3 -35.42 21.55 -7.24
N SER A 4 -35.97 20.39 -7.62
CA SER A 4 -35.85 19.13 -6.88
C SER A 4 -34.38 18.71 -6.84
N ALA A 5 -33.73 18.86 -5.67
CA ALA A 5 -32.45 18.24 -5.40
C ALA A 5 -32.69 16.78 -5.02
N SER A 6 -32.59 15.89 -6.01
CA SER A 6 -32.58 14.45 -5.81
C SER A 6 -31.32 14.05 -5.05
N GLN A 7 -31.43 13.91 -3.73
CA GLN A 7 -30.41 13.28 -2.90
C GLN A 7 -30.40 11.78 -3.25
N THR A 8 -29.45 11.39 -4.10
CA THR A 8 -29.26 9.99 -4.50
C THR A 8 -28.64 9.23 -3.33
N HIS A 9 -29.48 8.47 -2.61
CA HIS A 9 -29.05 7.48 -1.64
C HIS A 9 -28.27 6.40 -2.39
N LYS A 10 -26.94 6.38 -2.27
CA LYS A 10 -26.12 5.32 -2.89
C LYS A 10 -26.35 4.03 -2.09
N ASP A 11 -27.00 3.05 -2.71
CA ASP A 11 -27.31 1.75 -2.13
C ASP A 11 -26.06 1.06 -1.56
N VAL A 12 -26.14 0.63 -0.29
CA VAL A 12 -25.09 -0.06 0.47
C VAL A 12 -24.72 -1.44 -0.12
N THR A 13 -25.49 -1.92 -1.10
CA THR A 13 -25.37 -3.24 -1.73
C THR A 13 -24.44 -3.29 -2.95
N ASP A 14 -23.87 -2.17 -3.41
CA ASP A 14 -22.98 -2.14 -4.59
C ASP A 14 -21.68 -2.95 -4.33
N ASP A 15 -21.41 -3.96 -5.17
CA ASP A 15 -20.25 -4.84 -5.04
C ASP A 15 -18.92 -4.07 -5.06
N ARG A 16 -18.85 -2.92 -5.72
CA ARG A 16 -17.64 -2.07 -5.72
C ARG A 16 -17.40 -1.45 -4.34
N TYR A 17 -18.46 -1.07 -3.63
CA TYR A 17 -18.34 -0.58 -2.26
C TYR A 17 -17.88 -1.68 -1.30
N ARG A 18 -18.35 -2.91 -1.52
CA ARG A 18 -17.87 -4.08 -0.76
C ARG A 18 -16.40 -4.34 -1.04
N ASP A 19 -15.95 -4.20 -2.29
CA ASP A 19 -14.56 -4.41 -2.68
C ASP A 19 -13.61 -3.34 -2.11
N LEU A 20 -14.02 -2.06 -2.09
CA LEU A 20 -13.26 -0.98 -1.46
C LEU A 20 -13.07 -1.15 0.06
N ARG A 21 -13.96 -1.92 0.72
CA ARG A 21 -13.86 -2.26 2.15
C ARG A 21 -13.05 -3.52 2.43
N ARG A 22 -12.73 -4.31 1.42
CA ARG A 22 -11.94 -5.54 1.62
C ARG A 22 -10.50 -5.18 1.96
N PRO A 23 -9.94 -5.76 3.03
CA PRO A 23 -8.51 -5.64 3.29
C PRO A 23 -7.71 -6.24 2.14
N ARG A 24 -6.69 -5.53 1.67
CA ARG A 24 -5.75 -5.97 0.65
C ARG A 24 -4.46 -6.41 1.31
N LYS A 25 -4.02 -7.62 1.01
CA LYS A 25 -2.82 -8.25 1.52
C LYS A 25 -1.63 -7.85 0.63
N VAL A 26 -0.77 -6.99 1.15
CA VAL A 26 0.33 -6.37 0.39
C VAL A 26 1.65 -6.49 1.13
N ARG A 27 2.75 -6.61 0.38
CA ARG A 27 4.09 -6.75 0.97
C ARG A 27 4.92 -5.53 0.62
N PHE A 28 5.47 -4.88 1.64
CA PHE A 28 6.30 -3.70 1.47
C PHE A 28 7.77 -4.00 1.67
N TYR A 29 8.60 -3.60 0.72
CA TYR A 29 10.06 -3.60 0.79
C TYR A 29 10.57 -2.19 1.09
N VAL A 30 11.87 -2.05 1.34
CA VAL A 30 12.53 -0.75 1.48
C VAL A 30 13.44 -0.51 0.29
N ASN A 31 13.34 0.69 -0.28
CA ASN A 31 14.08 1.11 -1.45
C ASN A 31 15.59 0.97 -1.26
N GLY A 32 16.24 0.23 -2.16
CA GLY A 32 17.68 -0.06 -2.09
C GLY A 32 18.10 -1.13 -1.07
N ASP A 33 17.18 -1.68 -0.28
CA ASP A 33 17.50 -2.78 0.64
C ASP A 33 17.27 -4.13 -0.04
N ARG A 34 18.39 -4.76 -0.44
CA ARG A 34 18.38 -6.10 -1.07
C ARG A 34 18.22 -7.26 -0.08
N TYR A 35 18.36 -7.00 1.21
CA TYR A 35 18.41 -8.02 2.25
C TYR A 35 17.08 -8.14 3.00
N PHE A 36 16.37 -7.02 3.16
CA PHE A 36 15.05 -6.99 3.77
C PHE A 36 14.05 -7.84 2.99
N LYS A 37 13.41 -8.80 3.68
CA LYS A 37 12.47 -9.76 3.08
C LYS A 37 11.07 -9.20 2.84
N GLY A 38 10.86 -7.93 3.19
CA GLY A 38 9.58 -7.26 3.08
C GLY A 38 8.64 -7.56 4.25
N LYS A 39 7.79 -6.60 4.59
CA LYS A 39 6.76 -6.71 5.62
C LYS A 39 5.40 -6.99 4.98
N LYS A 40 4.78 -8.13 5.32
CA LYS A 40 3.39 -8.45 4.96
C LYS A 40 2.44 -7.58 5.79
N LEU A 41 1.50 -6.88 5.16
CA LEU A 41 0.49 -6.05 5.79
C LEU A 41 -0.88 -6.24 5.14
N TYR A 42 -1.94 -6.04 5.92
CA TYR A 42 -3.30 -5.89 5.41
C TYR A 42 -3.64 -4.40 5.41
N ILE A 43 -4.00 -3.88 4.23
CA ILE A 43 -4.41 -2.48 4.03
C ILE A 43 -5.90 -2.49 3.77
N THR A 44 -6.68 -1.97 4.71
CA THR A 44 -8.10 -1.70 4.52
C THR A 44 -8.23 -0.27 4.02
N PRO A 45 -8.63 -0.01 2.76
CA PRO A 45 -8.58 1.33 2.18
C PRO A 45 -9.28 2.39 3.03
N HIS A 46 -10.50 2.10 3.50
CA HIS A 46 -11.28 3.00 4.36
C HIS A 46 -10.71 3.28 5.76
N ARG A 47 -9.64 2.58 6.18
CA ARG A 47 -8.94 2.91 7.44
C ARG A 47 -8.17 4.22 7.34
N TYR A 48 -7.78 4.60 6.13
CA TYR A 48 -6.97 5.77 5.86
C TYR A 48 -7.84 6.84 5.23
N PHE A 49 -7.74 8.08 5.71
CA PHE A 49 -8.51 9.19 5.16
C PHE A 49 -7.87 9.72 3.88
N ASN A 50 -6.54 9.66 3.78
CA ASN A 50 -5.78 9.99 2.59
C ASN A 50 -4.51 9.12 2.47
N PHE A 51 -3.80 9.26 1.34
CA PHE A 51 -2.57 8.50 1.09
C PHE A 51 -1.43 8.82 2.08
N ASN A 52 -1.35 10.05 2.59
CA ASN A 52 -0.33 10.43 3.58
C ASN A 52 -0.54 9.73 4.92
N ASP A 53 -1.77 9.44 5.32
CA ASP A 53 -2.06 8.64 6.53
C ASP A 53 -1.50 7.23 6.41
N LEU A 54 -1.61 6.62 5.22
CA LEU A 54 -0.99 5.34 4.92
C LEU A 54 0.54 5.42 5.02
N LEU A 55 1.16 6.46 4.45
CA LEU A 55 2.63 6.65 4.52
C LEU A 55 3.11 6.78 5.98
N ASN A 56 2.38 7.52 6.81
CA ASN A 56 2.71 7.69 8.22
C ASN A 56 2.55 6.37 9.01
N ASP A 57 1.48 5.61 8.77
CA ASP A 57 1.28 4.30 9.38
C ASP A 57 2.37 3.29 8.94
N LEU A 58 2.78 3.32 7.68
CA LEU A 58 3.90 2.50 7.18
C LEU A 58 5.23 2.86 7.85
N THR A 59 5.46 4.14 8.18
CA THR A 59 6.65 4.58 8.92
C THR A 59 6.77 3.90 10.28
N GLY A 60 5.65 3.69 10.99
CA GLY A 60 5.63 2.97 12.27
C GLY A 60 5.67 1.45 12.14
N LYS A 61 5.25 0.90 11.00
CA LYS A 61 5.16 -0.56 10.77
C LYS A 61 6.43 -1.19 10.20
N LEU A 62 7.26 -0.39 9.53
CA LEU A 62 8.57 -0.84 9.06
C LEU A 62 9.62 -0.75 10.18
N PRO A 63 10.61 -1.66 10.21
CA PRO A 63 11.69 -1.59 11.19
C PRO A 63 12.44 -0.25 11.11
N SER A 64 12.67 0.38 12.27
CA SER A 64 13.28 1.72 12.38
C SER A 64 14.75 1.79 11.96
N ASN A 65 15.42 0.64 11.88
CA ASN A 65 16.82 0.52 11.46
C ASN A 65 17.00 0.46 9.93
N LEU A 66 15.92 0.49 9.15
CA LEU A 66 16.00 0.52 7.69
C LEU A 66 16.36 1.91 7.17
N SER A 67 16.83 2.00 5.92
CA SER A 67 17.31 3.25 5.30
C SER A 67 16.20 4.25 4.95
N LEU A 68 15.42 4.67 5.94
CA LEU A 68 14.31 5.61 5.83
C LEU A 68 14.35 6.61 7.01
N PRO A 69 15.38 7.49 7.09
CA PRO A 69 15.56 8.39 8.23
C PRO A 69 14.40 9.39 8.43
N TYR A 70 13.68 9.71 7.35
CA TYR A 70 12.49 10.55 7.37
C TYR A 70 11.18 9.76 7.33
N GLY A 71 11.24 8.44 7.51
CA GLY A 71 10.12 7.53 7.32
C GLY A 71 9.76 7.32 5.85
N VAL A 72 8.59 6.72 5.64
CA VAL A 72 8.04 6.47 4.31
C VAL A 72 7.41 7.75 3.77
N ARG A 73 7.83 8.16 2.58
CA ARG A 73 7.29 9.34 1.87
C ARG A 73 6.79 9.02 0.48
N GLN A 74 7.20 7.89 -0.08
CA GLN A 74 6.79 7.43 -1.40
C GLN A 74 6.64 5.91 -1.40
N ILE A 75 5.77 5.44 -2.29
CA ILE A 75 5.59 4.01 -2.57
C ILE A 75 5.75 3.82 -4.08
N PHE A 76 6.50 2.79 -4.47
CA PHE A 76 6.73 2.41 -5.85
C PHE A 76 6.33 0.97 -6.11
N THR A 77 5.98 0.66 -7.34
CA THR A 77 5.91 -0.72 -7.82
C THR A 77 7.34 -1.28 -8.00
N PRO A 78 7.62 -2.52 -7.59
CA PRO A 78 8.99 -3.07 -7.54
C PRO A 78 9.62 -3.33 -8.92
N VAL A 79 8.82 -3.48 -9.98
CA VAL A 79 9.32 -3.80 -11.33
C VAL A 79 9.47 -2.55 -12.18
N SER A 80 8.41 -1.78 -12.37
CA SER A 80 8.43 -0.60 -13.24
C SER A 80 8.90 0.68 -12.54
N GLY A 81 9.02 0.67 -11.20
CA GLY A 81 9.32 1.88 -10.42
C GLY A 81 8.22 2.94 -10.52
N ARG A 82 7.01 2.60 -10.99
CA ARG A 82 5.87 3.53 -11.04
C ARG A 82 5.54 3.97 -9.63
N ARG A 83 5.38 5.28 -9.43
CA ARG A 83 4.89 5.84 -8.16
C ARG A 83 3.42 5.49 -7.96
N VAL A 84 3.11 4.98 -6.79
CA VAL A 84 1.75 4.82 -6.27
C VAL A 84 1.35 6.13 -5.60
N THR A 85 0.19 6.66 -5.96
CA THR A 85 -0.29 7.97 -5.47
C THR A 85 -1.56 7.88 -4.66
N GLU A 86 -2.32 6.80 -4.83
CA GLU A 86 -3.60 6.59 -4.16
C GLU A 86 -3.62 5.24 -3.44
N ILE A 87 -4.53 5.07 -2.49
CA ILE A 87 -4.67 3.81 -1.74
C ILE A 87 -5.30 2.75 -2.67
N GLU A 88 -6.17 3.20 -3.56
CA GLU A 88 -6.90 2.45 -4.58
C GLU A 88 -5.97 1.74 -5.56
N ASP A 89 -4.79 2.31 -5.82
CA ASP A 89 -3.73 1.72 -6.66
C ASP A 89 -3.11 0.44 -6.06
N LEU A 90 -3.30 0.20 -4.75
CA LEU A 90 -2.81 -1.01 -4.10
C LEU A 90 -3.69 -2.20 -4.45
N SER A 91 -3.10 -3.28 -4.94
CA SER A 91 -3.82 -4.50 -5.32
C SER A 91 -3.57 -5.62 -4.33
N ASP A 92 -4.56 -6.48 -4.11
CA ASP A 92 -4.41 -7.65 -3.24
C ASP A 92 -3.37 -8.62 -3.80
N GLY A 93 -2.54 -9.18 -2.93
CA GLY A 93 -1.47 -10.13 -3.28
C GLY A 93 -0.18 -9.49 -3.81
N GLU A 94 -0.17 -8.17 -4.05
CA GLU A 94 0.93 -7.48 -4.71
C GLU A 94 2.03 -6.96 -3.78
N ASN A 95 3.14 -6.58 -4.42
CA ASN A 95 4.36 -6.11 -3.77
C ASN A 95 4.61 -4.64 -4.08
N TYR A 96 5.17 -3.93 -3.10
CA TYR A 96 5.44 -2.50 -3.17
C TYR A 96 6.75 -2.15 -2.49
N VAL A 97 7.34 -1.01 -2.84
CA VAL A 97 8.62 -0.53 -2.30
C VAL A 97 8.40 0.81 -1.64
N CYS A 98 8.61 0.87 -0.33
CA CYS A 98 8.61 2.11 0.44
C CYS A 98 9.95 2.83 0.25
N ALA A 99 9.87 4.14 0.03
CA ALA A 99 11.02 5.02 -0.10
C ALA A 99 10.81 6.28 0.75
N GLY A 100 11.91 6.94 1.10
CA GLY A 100 11.89 8.29 1.63
C GLY A 100 11.69 9.30 0.50
N PHE A 101 12.53 10.33 0.46
CA PHE A 101 12.54 11.32 -0.62
C PHE A 101 13.48 10.94 -1.76
N GLU A 102 14.25 9.86 -1.60
CA GLU A 102 15.17 9.38 -2.60
C GLU A 102 14.47 8.70 -3.79
N GLY A 103 15.10 8.76 -4.96
CA GLY A 103 14.59 8.08 -6.15
C GLY A 103 14.55 6.56 -6.02
N PHE A 104 13.63 5.93 -6.76
CA PHE A 104 13.51 4.49 -6.83
C PHE A 104 14.81 3.83 -7.34
N LYS A 105 15.25 2.76 -6.65
CA LYS A 105 16.42 1.97 -7.04
C LYS A 105 15.97 0.67 -7.68
N THR A 106 16.39 0.44 -8.92
CA THR A 106 16.06 -0.79 -9.66
C THR A 106 16.95 -1.94 -9.19
N ILE A 107 16.52 -2.64 -8.15
CA ILE A 107 17.13 -3.88 -7.67
C ILE A 107 16.09 -5.00 -7.61
N LYS A 108 16.55 -6.24 -7.44
CA LYS A 108 15.64 -7.37 -7.27
C LYS A 108 15.12 -7.42 -5.83
N TYR A 109 14.02 -6.72 -5.59
CA TYR A 109 13.24 -6.82 -4.35
C TYR A 109 12.59 -8.20 -4.25
N GLY A 110 12.56 -8.80 -3.05
CA GLY A 110 11.82 -10.05 -2.82
C GLY A 110 12.45 -11.34 -3.35
N LYS A 111 13.70 -11.30 -3.83
CA LYS A 111 14.37 -12.43 -4.48
C LYS A 111 14.63 -13.67 -3.59
N ALA A 112 14.23 -13.65 -2.33
CA ALA A 112 14.59 -14.65 -1.33
C ALA A 112 13.44 -15.52 -0.80
N GLU A 113 12.18 -15.27 -1.15
CA GLU A 113 11.09 -16.13 -0.69
C GLU A 113 9.99 -16.26 -1.75
N LEU A 114 9.92 -17.46 -2.32
CA LEU A 114 8.70 -18.06 -2.85
C LEU A 114 7.76 -18.47 -1.70
N GLU A 115 7.69 -17.71 -0.60
CA GLU A 115 6.76 -18.05 0.48
C GLU A 115 5.39 -17.51 0.10
N PRO A 116 4.47 -18.38 -0.37
CA PRO A 116 3.13 -17.93 -0.67
C PRO A 116 2.52 -17.33 0.59
N TRP A 117 1.56 -16.45 0.37
CA TRP A 117 0.79 -15.78 1.38
C TRP A 117 0.11 -16.72 2.42
N SER A 118 0.08 -18.03 2.15
CA SER A 118 -0.68 -19.08 2.83
C SER A 118 0.06 -19.91 3.87
N VAL A 119 1.36 -19.72 4.14
CA VAL A 119 2.03 -20.51 5.20
C VAL A 119 2.03 -19.73 6.52
N GLY A 120 1.12 -20.13 7.41
CA GLY A 120 0.95 -19.58 8.75
C GLY A 120 -0.40 -20.02 9.35
N MET A 121 -0.56 -21.33 9.55
CA MET A 121 -1.43 -21.87 10.62
C MET A 121 -0.66 -21.81 11.94
#